data_AF-A0A831PN47-F1
#
_entry.id   AF-A0A831PN47-F1
#
_cell.length_a   1.000
_cell.length_b   1.000
_cell.length_c   1.000
_cell.angle_alpha   90.00
_cell.angle_beta   90.00
_cell.angle_gamma   90.00
#
_symmetry.space_group_name_H-M   'P 1'
#
loop_
_entity.id
_entity.type
_entity.pdbx_description
1 polymer ?
#
loop_
_entity_poly.entity_id
_entity_poly.type
_entity_poly.pdbx_seq_one_letter_code
_entity_poly.pdbx_strand_id
1 'polypeptide(L)'
;MNSNTQIVFLIAMVCVFTGCRTEPAEKPLPDSDYPSTYPKILSQQNWETKNAAFQEINIHENLILNQQGFLEGQVSYEADSLTLETVVQEVQDLISRYSFFMGIPSGQTFDLENELSTNSPLLIPSGSTTIYDHFGLIELIKEACDWEYFKEEFQNPKFFLKQRTLEEQQFLGPDLFFDFDEISRVIHISGNWLPAAFKPENEIYSKTDATAITYRILLDETGKDFWERK
;
A
#
# COMPACT_ATOMS: atom_id res chain seq x y z
N MET A 1 14.49 39.20 -63.94
CA MET A 1 14.42 39.16 -62.47
C MET A 1 15.72 38.57 -61.96
N ASN A 2 16.44 39.28 -61.10
CA ASN A 2 17.82 38.95 -60.72
C ASN A 2 17.87 37.72 -59.79
N SER A 3 18.74 36.76 -60.14
CA SER A 3 19.04 35.53 -59.37
C SER A 3 19.36 35.83 -57.89
N ASN A 4 20.01 36.96 -57.62
CA ASN A 4 20.37 37.38 -56.26
C ASN A 4 19.15 37.68 -55.36
N THR A 5 18.00 38.07 -55.93
CA THR A 5 16.78 38.36 -55.16
C THR A 5 16.05 37.10 -54.71
N GLN A 6 16.18 35.99 -55.44
CA GLN A 6 15.57 34.71 -55.06
C GLN A 6 16.36 34.00 -53.95
N ILE A 7 17.69 34.14 -53.94
CA ILE A 7 18.55 33.54 -52.91
C ILE A 7 18.34 34.21 -51.55
N VAL A 8 18.19 35.54 -51.52
CA VAL A 8 17.91 36.28 -50.26
C VAL A 8 16.55 35.91 -49.68
N PHE A 9 15.53 35.68 -50.53
CA PHE A 9 14.21 35.21 -50.08
C PHE A 9 14.27 33.78 -49.53
N LEU A 10 15.07 32.90 -50.13
CA LEU A 10 15.23 31.52 -49.67
C LEU A 10 15.95 31.45 -48.32
N ILE A 11 17.00 32.25 -48.12
CA ILE A 11 17.76 32.30 -46.85
C ILE A 11 16.91 32.91 -45.73
N ALA A 12 16.17 33.98 -46.01
CA ALA A 12 15.24 34.58 -45.05
C ALA A 12 14.11 33.60 -44.66
N MET A 13 13.61 32.80 -45.61
CA MET A 13 12.58 31.79 -45.35
C MET A 13 13.11 30.63 -44.49
N VAL A 14 14.35 30.17 -44.72
CA VAL A 14 14.99 29.13 -43.88
C VAL A 14 15.22 29.62 -42.44
N CYS A 15 15.59 30.88 -42.24
CA CYS A 15 15.78 31.45 -40.90
C CYS A 15 14.47 31.63 -40.11
N VAL A 16 13.31 31.74 -40.77
CA VAL A 16 11.99 31.83 -40.11
C VAL A 16 11.49 30.45 -39.67
N PHE A 17 11.85 29.37 -40.37
CA PHE A 17 11.49 28.00 -39.97
C PHE A 17 12.39 27.38 -38.89
N THR A 18 13.54 27.99 -38.59
CA THR A 18 14.32 27.68 -37.37
C THR A 18 13.84 28.47 -36.15
N GLY A 19 12.65 29.09 -36.23
CA GLY A 19 11.96 29.67 -35.09
C GLY A 19 11.85 28.64 -33.97
N CYS A 20 12.59 28.89 -32.90
CA CYS A 20 12.55 28.28 -31.58
C CYS A 20 11.82 26.92 -31.55
N ARG A 21 12.56 25.83 -31.77
CA ARG A 21 12.28 24.62 -31.01
C ARG A 21 12.43 25.04 -29.55
N THR A 22 11.32 25.42 -28.92
CA THR A 22 11.23 25.39 -27.46
C THR A 22 11.63 23.98 -27.08
N GLU A 23 12.79 23.85 -26.43
CA GLU A 23 13.14 22.60 -25.77
C GLU A 23 11.90 22.15 -25.01
N PRO A 24 11.47 20.88 -25.17
CA PRO A 24 10.32 20.39 -24.44
C PRO A 24 10.59 20.72 -22.97
N ALA A 25 9.68 21.49 -22.37
CA ALA A 25 9.86 21.99 -21.01
C ALA A 25 10.33 20.84 -20.12
N GLU A 26 11.36 21.11 -19.34
CA GLU A 26 11.97 20.10 -18.49
C GLU A 26 10.89 19.44 -17.65
N LYS A 27 10.74 18.11 -17.76
CA LYS A 27 9.71 17.43 -16.98
C LYS A 27 10.04 17.60 -15.51
N PRO A 28 9.09 18.04 -14.68
CA PRO A 28 9.35 18.20 -13.26
C PRO A 28 9.78 16.85 -12.68
N LEU A 29 10.62 16.91 -11.65
CA LEU A 29 10.88 15.73 -10.85
C LEU A 29 9.55 15.29 -10.22
N PRO A 30 9.35 13.97 -10.02
CA PRO A 30 8.26 13.52 -9.18
C PRO A 30 8.43 14.18 -7.81
N ASP A 31 7.32 14.52 -7.20
CA ASP A 31 7.31 15.02 -5.83
C ASP A 31 8.07 14.05 -4.90
N SER A 32 8.66 14.54 -3.82
CA SER A 32 9.37 13.65 -2.89
C SER A 32 8.47 12.58 -2.24
N ASP A 33 7.16 12.79 -2.32
CA ASP A 33 6.11 11.93 -1.77
C ASP A 33 5.29 11.24 -2.89
N TYR A 34 5.74 11.37 -4.15
CA TYR A 34 5.18 10.76 -5.36
C TYR A 34 4.96 9.26 -5.18
N PRO A 35 3.75 8.77 -5.49
CA PRO A 35 3.07 7.78 -4.69
C PRO A 35 3.92 6.52 -4.60
N SER A 36 4.71 6.43 -3.55
CA SER A 36 5.30 5.18 -3.14
C SER A 36 4.22 4.46 -2.37
N THR A 37 3.81 3.29 -2.89
CA THR A 37 3.01 2.33 -2.12
C THR A 37 3.72 1.88 -0.84
N TYR A 38 5.02 2.20 -0.73
CA TYR A 38 5.84 2.00 0.44
C TYR A 38 5.87 3.25 1.31
N PRO A 39 5.46 3.17 2.57
CA PRO A 39 5.60 4.29 3.47
C PRO A 39 7.08 4.62 3.71
N LYS A 40 7.40 5.91 3.67
CA LYS A 40 8.75 6.43 3.89
C LYS A 40 9.21 6.11 5.31
N ILE A 41 10.47 5.68 5.46
CA ILE A 41 11.10 5.55 6.79
C ILE A 41 11.04 6.92 7.48
N LEU A 42 10.53 6.94 8.71
CA LEU A 42 10.44 8.18 9.48
C LEU A 42 11.84 8.68 9.83
N SER A 43 12.01 10.00 9.90
CA SER A 43 13.20 10.56 10.54
C SER A 43 13.28 10.07 11.99
N GLN A 44 14.49 9.94 12.54
CA GLN A 44 14.67 9.46 13.92
C GLN A 44 13.81 10.24 14.92
N GLN A 45 13.76 11.57 14.81
CA GLN A 45 12.95 12.43 15.67
C GLN A 45 11.44 12.14 15.54
N ASN A 46 10.93 11.95 14.33
CA ASN A 46 9.51 11.65 14.10
C ASN A 46 9.18 10.25 14.62
N TRP A 47 10.08 9.29 14.41
CA TRP A 47 9.93 7.94 14.91
C TRP A 47 9.92 7.90 16.44
N GLU A 48 10.86 8.57 17.10
CA GLU A 48 10.93 8.66 18.57
C GLU A 48 9.67 9.29 19.16
N THR A 49 9.18 10.36 18.54
CA THR A 49 7.93 11.02 18.96
C THR A 49 6.74 10.07 18.84
N LYS A 50 6.61 9.38 17.71
CA LYS A 50 5.51 8.44 17.47
C LYS A 50 5.62 7.20 18.38
N ASN A 51 6.82 6.68 18.59
CA ASN A 51 7.07 5.56 19.48
C ASN A 51 6.77 5.93 20.94
N ALA A 52 7.14 7.13 21.41
CA ALA A 52 6.77 7.58 22.76
C ALA A 52 5.24 7.56 22.96
N ALA A 53 4.49 8.11 22.01
CA ALA A 53 3.01 8.08 22.04
C ALA A 53 2.45 6.65 21.98
N PHE A 54 3.09 5.75 21.25
CA PHE A 54 2.70 4.33 21.21
C PHE A 54 2.94 3.64 22.56
N GLN A 55 4.11 3.83 23.17
CA GLN A 55 4.45 3.21 24.45
C GLN A 55 3.56 3.69 25.60
N GLU A 56 2.96 4.89 25.52
CA GLU A 56 1.99 5.37 26.50
C GLU A 56 0.69 4.55 26.55
N ILE A 57 0.30 3.94 25.43
CA ILE A 57 -0.95 3.17 25.32
C ILE A 57 -0.72 1.65 25.18
N ASN A 58 0.51 1.25 24.89
CA ASN A 58 0.84 -0.13 24.59
C ASN A 58 0.85 -0.99 25.86
N ILE A 59 0.04 -2.04 25.85
CA ILE A 59 -0.06 -3.01 26.96
C ILE A 59 0.56 -4.37 26.60
N HIS A 60 1.06 -4.53 25.37
CA HIS A 60 1.60 -5.79 24.86
C HIS A 60 3.09 -5.67 24.59
N GLU A 61 3.90 -6.48 25.29
CA GLU A 61 5.37 -6.44 25.17
C GLU A 61 5.87 -6.75 23.75
N ASN A 62 5.13 -7.57 23.00
CA ASN A 62 5.51 -8.02 21.67
C ASN A 62 4.89 -7.21 20.53
N LEU A 63 4.21 -6.08 20.84
CA LEU A 63 3.82 -5.09 19.85
C LEU A 63 4.82 -3.94 19.82
N ILE A 64 5.24 -3.57 18.62
CA ILE A 64 6.21 -2.52 18.36
C ILE A 64 5.74 -1.61 17.21
N LEU A 65 6.46 -0.50 17.01
CA LEU A 65 6.38 0.27 15.77
C LEU A 65 7.57 -0.06 14.87
N ASN A 66 7.29 -0.33 13.60
CA ASN A 66 8.32 -0.46 12.58
C ASN A 66 8.97 0.89 12.25
N GLN A 67 9.97 0.89 11.34
CA GLN A 67 10.71 2.10 10.96
C GLN A 67 9.84 3.16 10.25
N GLN A 68 8.71 2.74 9.70
CA GLN A 68 7.70 3.60 9.09
C GLN A 68 6.67 4.11 10.12
N GLY A 69 6.78 3.66 11.37
CA GLY A 69 5.91 4.05 12.47
C GLY A 69 4.55 3.36 12.45
N PHE A 70 4.42 2.21 11.79
CA PHE A 70 3.22 1.38 11.84
C PHE A 70 3.36 0.26 12.86
N LEU A 71 2.23 -0.10 13.45
CA LEU A 71 2.13 -1.21 14.38
C LEU A 71 2.52 -2.52 13.70
N GLU A 72 3.41 -3.28 14.34
CA GLU A 72 3.72 -4.66 13.97
C GLU A 72 4.03 -5.51 15.21
N GLY A 73 3.96 -6.82 15.06
CA GLY A 73 4.33 -7.76 16.12
C GLY A 73 3.19 -8.71 16.44
N GLN A 74 3.07 -9.10 17.72
CA GLN A 74 2.07 -10.09 18.13
C GLN A 74 1.39 -9.74 19.45
N VAL A 75 0.12 -10.12 19.55
CA VAL A 75 -0.66 -10.11 20.80
C VAL A 75 -1.17 -11.50 21.12
N SER A 76 -1.30 -11.82 22.41
CA SER A 76 -1.99 -13.03 22.84
C SER A 76 -3.49 -12.77 22.94
N TYR A 77 -4.29 -13.80 22.66
CA TYR A 77 -5.72 -13.80 22.89
C TYR A 77 -6.12 -14.99 23.78
N GLU A 78 -7.19 -14.84 24.56
CA GLU A 78 -7.52 -15.81 25.62
C GLU A 78 -8.53 -16.87 25.19
N ALA A 79 -9.23 -16.67 24.07
CA ALA A 79 -10.28 -17.57 23.61
C ALA A 79 -9.76 -18.99 23.32
N ASP A 80 -10.56 -19.98 23.71
CA ASP A 80 -10.23 -21.39 23.52
C ASP A 80 -10.37 -21.89 22.07
N SER A 81 -11.14 -21.16 21.25
CA SER A 81 -11.31 -21.44 19.83
C SER A 81 -11.52 -20.16 19.03
N LEU A 82 -11.13 -20.21 17.75
CA LEU A 82 -11.47 -19.15 16.80
C LEU A 82 -12.90 -19.33 16.31
N THR A 83 -13.71 -18.33 16.61
CA THR A 83 -15.07 -18.16 16.10
C THR A 83 -15.17 -16.81 15.41
N LEU A 84 -16.25 -16.59 14.65
CA LEU A 84 -16.55 -15.27 14.08
C LEU A 84 -16.52 -14.18 15.16
N GLU A 85 -17.19 -14.43 16.29
CA GLU A 85 -17.27 -13.49 17.42
C GLU A 85 -15.89 -13.20 18.01
N THR A 86 -15.07 -14.24 18.24
CA THR A 86 -13.70 -14.09 18.73
C THR A 86 -12.88 -13.20 17.80
N VAL A 87 -12.87 -13.50 16.50
CA VAL A 87 -12.06 -12.76 15.52
C VAL A 87 -12.51 -11.30 15.43
N VAL A 88 -13.83 -11.06 15.37
CA VAL A 88 -14.38 -9.70 15.32
C VAL A 88 -13.99 -8.92 16.58
N GLN A 89 -14.15 -9.52 17.76
CA GLN A 89 -13.86 -8.85 19.03
C GLN A 89 -12.39 -8.50 19.16
N GLU A 90 -11.49 -9.45 18.91
CA GLU A 90 -10.04 -9.23 19.02
C GLU A 90 -9.55 -8.15 18.04
N VAL A 91 -10.01 -8.19 16.78
CA VAL A 91 -9.65 -7.18 15.79
C VAL A 91 -10.26 -5.81 16.14
N GLN A 92 -11.50 -5.77 16.63
CA GLN A 92 -12.15 -4.53 17.06
C GLN A 92 -11.38 -3.89 18.23
N ASP A 93 -10.95 -4.67 19.20
CA ASP A 93 -10.19 -4.16 20.35
C ASP A 93 -8.83 -3.60 19.93
N LEU A 94 -8.14 -4.30 19.03
CA LEU A 94 -6.89 -3.86 18.43
C LEU A 94 -7.06 -2.54 17.66
N ILE A 95 -8.07 -2.43 16.78
CA ILE A 95 -8.36 -1.21 16.02
C ILE A 95 -8.75 -0.06 16.96
N SER A 96 -9.58 -0.33 17.97
CA SER A 96 -10.06 0.70 18.90
C SER A 96 -8.92 1.33 19.68
N ARG A 97 -7.91 0.53 20.07
CA ARG A 97 -6.73 1.02 20.79
C ARG A 97 -5.67 1.62 19.87
N TYR A 98 -5.39 0.97 18.74
CA TYR A 98 -4.18 1.23 17.95
C TYR A 98 -4.45 1.78 16.54
N SER A 99 -5.70 2.12 16.17
CA SER A 99 -6.08 2.65 14.85
C SER A 99 -5.10 3.68 14.28
N PHE A 100 -4.69 4.66 15.08
CA PHE A 100 -3.71 5.68 14.66
C PHE A 100 -2.36 5.09 14.22
N PHE A 101 -1.86 4.07 14.93
CA PHE A 101 -0.60 3.39 14.61
C PHE A 101 -0.77 2.34 13.51
N MET A 102 -2.01 1.96 13.18
CA MET A 102 -2.33 1.15 12.00
C MET A 102 -2.56 2.01 10.75
N GLY A 103 -2.56 3.35 10.87
CA GLY A 103 -2.86 4.27 9.77
C GLY A 103 -4.35 4.47 9.48
N ILE A 104 -5.23 3.99 10.37
CA ILE A 104 -6.67 4.14 10.24
C ILE A 104 -7.06 5.58 10.66
N PRO A 105 -7.81 6.33 9.83
CA PRO A 105 -8.28 7.68 10.19
C PRO A 105 -9.11 7.69 11.47
N SER A 106 -8.98 8.76 12.26
CA SER A 106 -9.82 8.95 13.44
C SER A 106 -11.30 9.01 13.05
N GLY A 107 -12.14 8.26 13.78
CA GLY A 107 -13.58 8.18 13.52
C GLY A 107 -13.98 7.21 12.42
N GLN A 108 -13.04 6.56 11.74
CA GLN A 108 -13.36 5.46 10.82
C GLN A 108 -13.94 4.28 11.62
N THR A 109 -15.11 3.81 11.21
CA THR A 109 -15.75 2.60 11.73
C THR A 109 -15.74 1.51 10.66
N PHE A 110 -15.80 0.25 11.07
CA PHE A 110 -15.84 -0.90 10.18
C PHE A 110 -16.98 -1.82 10.58
N ASP A 111 -17.66 -2.37 9.59
CA ASP A 111 -18.47 -3.57 9.76
C ASP A 111 -17.54 -4.79 9.57
N LEU A 112 -16.84 -5.14 10.64
CA LEU A 112 -15.76 -6.14 10.57
C LEU A 112 -16.23 -7.51 10.07
N GLU A 113 -17.49 -7.90 10.30
CA GLU A 113 -18.05 -9.15 9.78
C GLU A 113 -18.04 -9.21 8.25
N ASN A 114 -18.28 -8.07 7.59
CA ASN A 114 -18.43 -7.94 6.15
C ASN A 114 -17.22 -7.28 5.46
N GLU A 115 -16.35 -6.63 6.22
CA GLU A 115 -15.18 -5.91 5.71
C GLU A 115 -13.86 -6.66 5.94
N LEU A 116 -13.71 -7.40 7.05
CA LEU A 116 -12.58 -8.31 7.19
C LEU A 116 -12.74 -9.44 6.18
N SER A 117 -11.65 -9.71 5.50
CA SER A 117 -11.60 -10.69 4.43
C SER A 117 -10.55 -11.75 4.75
N THR A 118 -10.72 -12.94 4.18
CA THR A 118 -9.73 -14.02 4.22
C THR A 118 -9.65 -14.69 2.86
N ASN A 119 -8.52 -15.31 2.56
CA ASN A 119 -8.42 -16.17 1.40
C ASN A 119 -9.11 -17.49 1.72
N SER A 120 -10.10 -17.86 0.92
CA SER A 120 -10.81 -19.13 1.12
C SER A 120 -10.13 -20.22 0.28
N PRO A 121 -9.68 -21.33 0.89
CA PRO A 121 -9.12 -22.47 0.15
C PRO A 121 -10.16 -23.11 -0.79
N LEU A 122 -11.46 -22.86 -0.56
CA LEU A 122 -12.55 -23.41 -1.35
C LEU A 122 -12.96 -22.54 -2.55
N LEU A 123 -12.40 -21.33 -2.69
CA LEU A 123 -12.66 -20.45 -3.83
C LEU A 123 -11.48 -20.50 -4.80
N ILE A 124 -11.50 -21.50 -5.68
CA ILE A 124 -10.44 -21.79 -6.67
C ILE A 124 -10.68 -20.98 -7.96
N PRO A 125 -9.65 -20.44 -8.65
CA PRO A 125 -8.21 -20.61 -8.42
C PRO A 125 -7.60 -19.71 -7.33
N SER A 126 -8.30 -18.64 -6.95
CA SER A 126 -8.02 -17.83 -5.76
C SER A 126 -9.18 -16.88 -5.53
N GLY A 127 -9.77 -16.93 -4.35
CA GLY A 127 -10.89 -16.06 -3.97
C GLY A 127 -10.77 -15.63 -2.52
N SER A 128 -10.97 -14.34 -2.30
CA SER A 128 -11.19 -13.82 -0.95
C SER A 128 -12.67 -13.77 -0.65
N THR A 129 -13.03 -14.08 0.59
CA THR A 129 -14.40 -13.97 1.10
C THR A 129 -14.41 -13.17 2.39
N THR A 130 -15.58 -12.74 2.84
CA THR A 130 -15.75 -12.10 4.14
C THR A 130 -15.53 -13.09 5.28
N ILE A 131 -15.23 -12.62 6.49
CA ILE A 131 -15.13 -13.53 7.65
C ILE A 131 -16.48 -14.15 7.99
N TYR A 132 -17.59 -13.43 7.80
CA TYR A 132 -18.94 -13.97 7.97
C TYR A 132 -19.15 -15.22 7.10
N ASP A 133 -18.87 -15.10 5.79
CA ASP A 133 -19.02 -16.21 4.84
C ASP A 133 -18.02 -17.34 5.12
N HIS A 134 -16.80 -17.00 5.55
CA HIS A 134 -15.77 -17.98 5.89
C HIS A 134 -16.21 -18.89 7.04
N PHE A 135 -16.67 -18.31 8.15
CA PHE A 135 -17.16 -19.10 9.29
C PHE A 135 -18.47 -19.82 8.96
N GLY A 136 -19.36 -19.22 8.17
CA GLY A 136 -20.55 -19.92 7.66
C GLY A 136 -20.20 -21.17 6.84
N LEU A 137 -19.15 -21.09 6.02
CA LEU A 137 -18.67 -22.22 5.23
C LEU A 137 -18.05 -23.33 6.09
N ILE A 138 -17.30 -22.97 7.12
CA ILE A 138 -16.76 -23.94 8.10
C ILE A 138 -17.89 -24.74 8.74
N GLU A 139 -18.97 -24.08 9.18
CA GLU A 139 -20.12 -24.76 9.79
C GLU A 139 -20.80 -25.72 8.80
N LEU A 140 -20.98 -25.33 7.54
CA LEU A 140 -21.52 -26.21 6.49
C LEU A 140 -20.67 -27.47 6.28
N ILE A 141 -19.34 -27.35 6.32
CA ILE A 141 -18.42 -28.49 6.18
C ILE A 141 -18.51 -29.43 7.38
N LYS A 142 -18.62 -28.88 8.59
CA LYS A 142 -18.83 -29.67 9.81
C LYS A 142 -20.14 -30.44 9.75
N GLU A 143 -21.21 -29.80 9.30
CA GLU A 143 -22.53 -30.45 9.10
C GLU A 143 -22.48 -31.56 8.04
N ALA A 144 -21.70 -31.38 6.98
CA ALA A 144 -21.51 -32.37 5.92
C ALA A 144 -20.62 -33.58 6.32
N CYS A 145 -20.09 -33.61 7.55
CA CYS A 145 -19.12 -34.60 8.04
C CYS A 145 -17.77 -34.66 7.30
N ASP A 146 -17.44 -33.62 6.53
CA ASP A 146 -16.15 -33.52 5.79
C ASP A 146 -15.08 -32.76 6.58
N TRP A 147 -15.36 -32.34 7.82
CA TRP A 147 -14.45 -31.52 8.63
C TRP A 147 -13.05 -32.12 8.79
N GLU A 148 -12.96 -33.42 9.08
CA GLU A 148 -11.66 -34.08 9.27
C GLU A 148 -10.76 -34.01 8.03
N TYR A 149 -11.35 -33.91 6.85
CA TYR A 149 -10.63 -33.77 5.59
C TYR A 149 -10.13 -32.33 5.37
N PHE A 150 -10.92 -31.33 5.76
CA PHE A 150 -10.64 -29.92 5.47
C PHE A 150 -9.98 -29.17 6.63
N LYS A 151 -10.00 -29.68 7.85
CA LYS A 151 -9.57 -28.94 9.06
C LYS A 151 -8.19 -28.31 8.95
N GLU A 152 -7.24 -28.94 8.26
CA GLU A 152 -5.88 -28.40 8.08
C GLU A 152 -5.85 -27.17 7.18
N GLU A 153 -6.72 -27.09 6.18
CA GLU A 153 -6.84 -25.94 5.26
C GLU A 153 -7.44 -24.69 5.94
N PHE A 154 -8.08 -24.87 7.09
CA PHE A 154 -8.69 -23.81 7.89
C PHE A 154 -7.87 -23.45 9.13
N GLN A 155 -6.73 -24.11 9.37
CA GLN A 155 -5.83 -23.76 10.47
C GLN A 155 -5.12 -22.45 10.19
N ASN A 156 -4.96 -21.66 11.25
CA ASN A 156 -4.22 -20.40 11.26
C ASN A 156 -4.69 -19.41 10.17
N PRO A 157 -5.97 -18.99 10.24
CA PRO A 157 -6.52 -18.12 9.23
C PRO A 157 -5.86 -16.75 9.26
N LYS A 158 -5.49 -16.25 8.08
CA LYS A 158 -5.00 -14.90 7.87
C LYS A 158 -6.13 -14.00 7.41
N PHE A 159 -6.57 -13.11 8.30
CA PHE A 159 -7.56 -12.08 8.00
C PHE A 159 -6.88 -10.79 7.56
N PHE A 160 -7.57 -10.02 6.74
CA PHE A 160 -7.07 -8.74 6.27
C PHE A 160 -8.17 -7.73 6.05
N LEU A 161 -7.85 -6.47 6.37
CA LEU A 161 -8.69 -5.32 6.11
C LEU A 161 -8.13 -4.58 4.89
N LYS A 162 -8.94 -4.49 3.83
CA LYS A 162 -8.57 -3.81 2.59
C LYS A 162 -9.05 -2.38 2.60
N GLN A 163 -8.20 -1.44 2.21
CA GLN A 163 -8.65 -0.11 1.87
C GLN A 163 -9.33 -0.15 0.48
N ARG A 164 -10.67 -0.24 0.47
CA ARG A 164 -11.43 -0.40 -0.78
C ARG A 164 -11.53 0.87 -1.61
N THR A 165 -11.55 2.02 -0.96
CA THR A 165 -11.75 3.32 -1.62
C THR A 165 -10.86 4.39 -1.03
N LEU A 166 -10.18 5.11 -1.93
CA LEU A 166 -9.54 6.39 -1.63
C LEU A 166 -10.13 7.42 -2.60
N GLU A 167 -10.72 8.49 -2.09
CA GLU A 167 -11.37 9.53 -2.92
C GLU A 167 -12.30 8.94 -4.00
N GLU A 168 -13.16 7.99 -3.61
CA GLU A 168 -14.11 7.30 -4.49
C GLU A 168 -13.49 6.39 -5.57
N GLN A 169 -12.16 6.25 -5.60
CA GLN A 169 -11.45 5.34 -6.50
C GLN A 169 -11.05 4.05 -5.80
N GLN A 170 -11.10 2.93 -6.53
CA GLN A 170 -10.58 1.66 -6.03
C GLN A 170 -9.08 1.76 -5.81
N PHE A 171 -8.66 1.53 -4.57
CA PHE A 171 -7.26 1.59 -4.18
C PHE A 171 -6.69 0.17 -4.13
N LEU A 172 -5.61 -0.06 -4.87
CA LEU A 172 -4.82 -1.29 -4.80
C LEU A 172 -3.61 -1.03 -3.91
N GLY A 173 -3.85 -1.01 -2.60
CA GLY A 173 -2.87 -0.68 -1.58
C GLY A 173 -2.34 -1.88 -0.79
N PRO A 174 -1.44 -1.62 0.19
CA PRO A 174 -1.13 -2.59 1.23
C PRO A 174 -2.38 -2.87 2.07
N ASP A 175 -2.54 -4.12 2.48
CA ASP A 175 -3.60 -4.53 3.40
C ASP A 175 -3.07 -4.51 4.85
N LEU A 176 -3.98 -4.31 5.80
CA LEU A 176 -3.71 -4.54 7.22
C LEU A 176 -4.03 -6.00 7.55
N PHE A 177 -3.05 -6.76 8.02
CA PHE A 177 -3.15 -8.20 8.24
C PHE A 177 -3.24 -8.56 9.72
N PHE A 178 -4.07 -9.55 10.02
CA PHE A 178 -4.24 -10.21 11.32
C PHE A 178 -4.13 -11.72 11.10
N ASP A 179 -2.98 -12.29 11.41
CA ASP A 179 -2.68 -13.71 11.20
C ASP A 179 -2.77 -14.43 12.55
N PHE A 180 -3.82 -15.23 12.70
CA PHE A 180 -4.12 -15.91 13.96
C PHE A 180 -3.40 -17.25 13.99
N ASP A 181 -2.64 -17.52 15.05
CA ASP A 181 -2.08 -18.84 15.36
C ASP A 181 -2.89 -19.46 16.50
N GLU A 182 -3.68 -20.48 16.19
CA GLU A 182 -4.55 -21.18 17.14
C GLU A 182 -3.79 -22.00 18.17
N ILE A 183 -2.60 -22.49 17.80
CA ILE A 183 -1.76 -23.33 18.66
C ILE A 183 -1.10 -22.46 19.72
N SER A 184 -0.53 -21.35 19.29
CA SER A 184 0.20 -20.42 20.16
C SER A 184 -0.72 -19.37 20.81
N ARG A 185 -1.99 -19.30 20.37
CA ARG A 185 -2.99 -18.30 20.78
C ARG A 185 -2.48 -16.87 20.63
N VAL A 186 -1.92 -16.56 19.46
CA VAL A 186 -1.42 -15.22 19.14
C VAL A 186 -2.00 -14.69 17.83
N ILE A 187 -2.08 -13.37 17.73
CA ILE A 187 -2.41 -12.64 16.51
C ILE A 187 -1.16 -11.90 16.08
N HIS A 188 -0.61 -12.25 14.91
CA HIS A 188 0.44 -11.49 14.27
C HIS A 188 -0.16 -10.35 13.45
N ILE A 189 0.25 -9.12 13.77
CA ILE A 189 -0.23 -7.90 13.12
C ILE A 189 0.86 -7.35 12.21
N SER A 190 0.50 -7.03 10.97
CA SER A 190 1.42 -6.43 10.01
C SER A 190 0.70 -5.64 8.93
N GLY A 191 1.44 -4.83 8.17
CA GLY A 191 0.88 -3.95 7.15
C GLY A 191 0.32 -2.68 7.75
N ASN A 192 -0.45 -1.94 6.95
CA ASN A 192 -0.98 -0.65 7.35
C ASN A 192 -2.15 -0.22 6.46
N TRP A 193 -3.02 0.61 7.03
CA TRP A 193 -3.99 1.41 6.30
C TRP A 193 -3.33 2.70 5.82
N LEU A 194 -3.67 3.19 4.62
CA LEU A 194 -3.12 4.45 4.09
C LEU A 194 -4.20 5.54 4.10
N PRO A 195 -4.21 6.45 5.08
CA PRO A 195 -5.30 7.41 5.24
C PRO A 195 -5.36 8.47 4.13
N ALA A 196 -4.28 8.64 3.36
CA ALA A 196 -4.25 9.44 2.14
C ALA A 196 -3.14 8.90 1.23
N ALA A 197 -3.47 8.41 0.02
CA ALA A 197 -2.44 8.40 -1.01
C ALA A 197 -2.18 9.86 -1.36
N PHE A 198 -0.92 10.26 -1.27
CA PHE A 198 -0.50 11.54 -1.78
C PHE A 198 -0.81 11.57 -3.28
N LYS A 199 -1.69 12.48 -3.70
CA LYS A 199 -1.84 12.80 -5.11
C LYS A 199 -0.74 13.81 -5.47
N PRO A 200 0.28 13.40 -6.21
CA PRO A 200 1.36 14.30 -6.57
C PRO A 200 0.90 15.39 -7.53
N GLU A 201 1.45 16.59 -7.39
CA GLU A 201 1.28 17.67 -8.34
C GLU A 201 2.00 17.35 -9.67
N ASN A 202 3.09 16.58 -9.61
CA ASN A 202 3.93 16.24 -10.75
C ASN A 202 3.81 14.75 -11.17
N GLU A 203 2.64 14.37 -11.71
CA GLU A 203 2.34 13.00 -12.18
C GLU A 203 3.22 12.49 -13.36
N ILE A 204 3.99 11.41 -13.11
CA ILE A 204 4.64 10.54 -14.09
C ILE A 204 3.67 9.44 -14.53
N TYR A 205 3.01 9.65 -15.66
CA TYR A 205 2.04 8.70 -16.22
C TYR A 205 2.62 7.72 -17.25
N SER A 206 3.89 7.86 -17.62
CA SER A 206 4.45 7.16 -18.76
C SER A 206 5.82 6.55 -18.45
N LYS A 207 6.07 5.34 -18.97
CA LYS A 207 7.38 4.66 -18.89
C LYS A 207 8.50 5.53 -19.48
N THR A 208 8.19 6.25 -20.55
CA THR A 208 9.11 7.18 -21.22
C THR A 208 9.50 8.33 -20.29
N ASP A 209 8.54 8.84 -19.52
CA ASP A 209 8.72 9.96 -18.58
C ASP A 209 9.58 9.51 -17.40
N ALA A 210 9.26 8.36 -16.83
CA ALA A 210 10.07 7.74 -15.76
C ALA A 210 11.52 7.52 -16.22
N THR A 211 11.71 7.03 -17.44
CA THR A 211 13.04 6.76 -18.01
C THR A 211 13.83 8.05 -18.25
N ALA A 212 13.19 9.09 -18.80
CA ALA A 212 13.81 10.39 -19.02
C ALA A 212 14.24 11.06 -17.70
N ILE A 213 13.38 11.01 -16.68
CA ILE A 213 13.66 11.53 -15.34
C ILE A 213 14.82 10.76 -14.68
N THR A 214 14.78 9.42 -14.75
CA THR A 214 15.84 8.56 -14.18
C THR A 214 17.19 8.83 -14.83
N TYR A 215 17.20 8.96 -16.17
CA TYR A 215 18.39 9.30 -16.91
C TYR A 215 18.99 10.64 -16.47
N ARG A 216 18.17 11.69 -16.36
CA ARG A 216 18.62 13.01 -15.90
C ARG A 216 19.27 12.94 -14.51
N ILE A 217 18.62 12.28 -13.54
CA ILE A 217 19.17 12.15 -12.18
C ILE A 217 20.52 11.44 -12.20
N LEU A 218 20.63 10.33 -12.94
CA LEU A 218 21.88 9.58 -13.04
C LEU A 218 22.99 10.40 -13.73
N LEU A 219 22.64 11.17 -14.76
CA LEU A 219 23.58 12.07 -15.42
C LEU A 219 24.07 13.16 -14.46
N ASP A 220 23.18 13.78 -13.69
CA ASP A 220 23.51 14.82 -12.71
C ASP A 220 24.38 14.28 -11.56
N GLU A 221 24.05 13.10 -11.02
CA GLU A 221 24.77 12.49 -9.90
C GLU A 221 26.15 11.95 -10.30
N THR A 222 26.26 11.40 -11.52
CA THR A 222 27.47 10.66 -11.93
C THR A 222 28.32 11.39 -12.96
N GLY A 223 27.77 12.43 -13.60
CA GLY A 223 28.39 13.12 -14.73
C GLY A 223 28.55 12.26 -15.99
N LYS A 224 27.94 11.07 -16.05
CA LYS A 224 28.09 10.12 -17.16
C LYS A 224 26.81 10.01 -17.97
N ASP A 225 26.93 10.22 -19.28
CA ASP A 225 25.89 9.85 -20.23
C ASP A 225 25.95 8.34 -20.49
N PHE A 226 25.03 7.59 -19.88
CA PHE A 226 24.92 6.15 -20.04
C PHE A 226 24.20 5.72 -21.34
N TRP A 227 23.66 6.67 -22.10
CA TRP A 227 22.88 6.42 -23.31
C TRP A 227 23.53 6.99 -24.58
N GLU A 228 24.64 7.72 -24.45
CA GLU A 228 25.55 8.03 -25.55
C GLU A 228 26.02 6.72 -26.18
N ARG A 229 25.55 6.44 -27.40
CA ARG A 229 26.08 5.33 -28.20
C ARG A 229 27.50 5.70 -28.63
N LYS A 230 28.47 4.88 -28.21
CA LYS A 230 29.84 4.91 -28.72
C LYS A 230 29.90 4.76 -30.24
#